data_AF-A0A1Y6IZG9-F1
#
_entry.id   AF-A0A1Y6IZG9-F1
#
_cell.length_a   1.000
_cell.length_b   1.000
_cell.length_c   1.000
_cell.angle_alpha   90.00
_cell.angle_beta   90.00
_cell.angle_gamma   90.00
#
_symmetry.space_group_name_H-M   'P 1'
#
loop_
_entity.id
_entity.type
_entity.pdbx_description
1 polymer ?
#
loop_
_entity_poly.entity_id
_entity_poly.type
_entity_poly.pdbx_seq_one_letter_code
_entity_poly.pdbx_strand_id
1 'polypeptide(L)'
;MLNEITWDVAPTLQDNTSVNMPSISSLGLPLAHLSDATIRDYSLFWRKHRGLPAKTALVLTAIAKNPGIKTNEIRSLARDCSNVPSLVDDINKKIMNKGLMIIRQEPVGVAPNESFHHWYLVQAPIQDVPVSMSVNDPVM
;
A
#
# COMPACT_ATOMS: atom_id res chain seq x y z
N MET A 1 -58.98 -4.52 25.50
CA MET A 1 -57.73 -5.31 25.60
C MET A 1 -57.17 -5.39 24.19
N LEU A 2 -56.18 -4.55 23.88
CA LEU A 2 -55.55 -4.44 22.57
C LEU A 2 -54.19 -5.17 22.64
N ASN A 3 -53.95 -6.05 21.67
CA ASN A 3 -52.72 -6.82 21.53
C ASN A 3 -51.54 -5.89 21.19
N GLU A 4 -50.49 -5.93 22.00
CA GLU A 4 -49.20 -5.32 21.66
C GLU A 4 -48.46 -6.23 20.66
N ILE A 5 -48.26 -5.73 19.44
CA ILE A 5 -47.42 -6.34 18.42
C ILE A 5 -46.00 -5.81 18.65
N THR A 6 -45.12 -6.63 19.21
CA THR A 6 -43.69 -6.38 19.26
C THR A 6 -43.11 -6.48 17.86
N TRP A 7 -42.59 -5.38 17.33
CA TRP A 7 -41.77 -5.38 16.13
C TRP A 7 -40.38 -5.89 16.51
N ASP A 8 -40.07 -7.12 16.10
CA ASP A 8 -38.72 -7.66 16.13
C ASP A 8 -37.79 -6.71 15.34
N VAL A 9 -36.86 -6.11 16.06
CA VAL A 9 -35.76 -5.34 15.49
C VAL A 9 -34.91 -6.33 14.70
N ALA A 10 -34.89 -6.15 13.38
CA ALA A 10 -34.06 -6.93 12.46
C ALA A 10 -32.61 -6.98 12.99
N PRO A 11 -31.95 -8.16 12.98
CA PRO A 11 -30.57 -8.26 13.40
C PRO A 11 -29.73 -7.35 12.51
N THR A 12 -29.02 -6.44 13.15
CA THR A 12 -27.96 -5.63 12.55
C THR A 12 -27.02 -6.59 11.84
N LEU A 13 -26.89 -6.46 10.52
CA LEU A 13 -25.82 -7.09 9.77
C LEU A 13 -24.50 -6.53 10.32
N GLN A 14 -23.95 -7.20 11.32
CA GLN A 14 -22.54 -7.11 11.62
C GLN A 14 -21.84 -7.64 10.37
N ASP A 15 -21.26 -6.73 9.60
CA ASP A 15 -20.33 -7.04 8.53
C ASP A 15 -19.09 -7.65 9.17
N ASN A 16 -19.20 -8.94 9.48
CA ASN A 16 -18.17 -9.76 10.11
C ASN A 16 -17.26 -10.37 9.04
N THR A 17 -17.03 -9.63 7.94
CA THR A 17 -15.93 -9.93 7.03
C THR A 17 -14.64 -9.38 7.64
N SER A 18 -14.23 -9.99 8.76
CA SER A 18 -12.83 -9.98 9.16
C SER A 18 -12.04 -10.65 8.04
N VAL A 19 -11.69 -9.90 7.00
CA VAL A 19 -10.71 -10.29 6.00
C VAL A 19 -9.46 -10.61 6.80
N ASN A 20 -9.18 -11.90 6.96
CA ASN A 20 -8.04 -12.36 7.73
C ASN A 20 -6.81 -11.73 7.11
N MET A 21 -6.20 -10.80 7.86
CA MET A 21 -4.93 -10.24 7.47
C MET A 21 -3.99 -11.43 7.28
N PRO A 22 -3.37 -11.55 6.09
CA PRO A 22 -2.48 -12.65 5.88
C PRO A 22 -1.34 -12.63 6.89
N SER A 23 -0.85 -13.80 7.28
CA SER A 23 0.23 -13.89 8.25
C SER A 23 1.48 -13.18 7.72
N ILE A 24 2.04 -12.24 8.49
CA ILE A 24 3.29 -11.56 8.16
C ILE A 24 4.43 -12.58 7.96
N SER A 25 4.37 -13.73 8.64
CA SER A 25 5.37 -14.81 8.49
C SER A 25 5.42 -15.41 7.09
N SER A 26 4.36 -15.32 6.29
CA SER A 26 4.34 -15.85 4.92
C SER A 26 5.00 -14.91 3.90
N LEU A 27 5.39 -13.69 4.30
CA LEU A 27 6.09 -12.75 3.42
C LEU A 27 7.51 -13.20 3.08
N GLY A 28 8.12 -14.05 3.92
CA GLY A 28 9.49 -14.56 3.73
C GLY A 28 10.59 -13.50 3.94
N LEU A 29 10.23 -12.25 4.19
CA LEU A 29 11.11 -11.11 4.43
C LEU A 29 10.63 -10.31 5.64
N PRO A 30 11.55 -9.70 6.42
CA PRO A 30 11.16 -8.91 7.59
C PRO A 30 10.51 -7.60 7.16
N LEU A 31 9.49 -7.17 7.91
CA LEU A 31 8.87 -5.86 7.70
C LEU A 31 9.89 -4.74 7.92
N ALA A 32 9.86 -3.73 7.05
CA ALA A 32 10.66 -2.54 7.24
C ALA A 32 9.85 -1.49 8.00
N HIS A 33 10.45 -0.94 9.05
CA HIS A 33 9.92 0.20 9.78
C HIS A 33 10.80 1.41 9.50
N LEU A 34 10.25 2.39 8.78
CA LEU A 34 10.95 3.61 8.43
C LEU A 34 10.52 4.74 9.36
N SER A 35 11.46 5.62 9.71
CA SER A 35 11.12 6.87 10.38
C SER A 35 10.34 7.80 9.45
N ASP A 36 9.52 8.69 9.99
CA ASP A 36 8.81 9.71 9.20
C ASP A 36 9.77 10.59 8.38
N ALA A 37 10.97 10.85 8.91
CA ALA A 37 12.01 11.57 8.18
C ALA A 37 12.46 10.79 6.93
N THR A 38 12.76 9.50 7.08
CA THR A 38 13.15 8.63 5.96
C THR A 38 12.06 8.50 4.91
N ILE A 39 10.79 8.34 5.32
CA ILE A 39 9.65 8.27 4.40
C ILE A 39 9.53 9.56 3.60
N ARG A 40 9.69 10.71 4.27
CA ARG A 40 9.67 12.03 3.62
C ARG A 40 10.81 12.17 2.63
N ASP A 41 12.01 11.73 2.98
CA ASP A 41 13.19 11.83 2.13
C ASP A 41 13.06 10.94 0.88
N TYR A 42 12.55 9.71 1.00
CA TYR A 42 12.28 8.88 -0.18
C TYR A 42 11.13 9.40 -1.03
N SER A 43 10.12 10.00 -0.42
CA SER A 43 9.03 10.67 -1.15
C SER A 43 9.54 11.80 -2.07
N LEU A 44 10.74 12.33 -1.83
CA LEU A 44 11.35 13.36 -2.68
C LEU A 44 11.64 12.87 -4.09
N PHE A 45 11.89 11.57 -4.29
CA PHE A 45 12.19 10.99 -5.60
C PHE A 45 11.07 11.18 -6.63
N TRP A 46 9.84 11.42 -6.16
CA TRP A 46 8.66 11.61 -7.02
C TRP A 46 7.97 12.95 -6.79
N ARG A 47 8.69 13.99 -6.39
CA ARG A 47 8.11 15.33 -6.31
C ARG A 47 7.64 15.81 -7.68
N LYS A 48 6.44 16.40 -7.76
CA LYS A 48 6.02 17.13 -8.97
C LYS A 48 6.67 18.51 -9.00
N HIS A 49 6.94 19.02 -10.20
CA HIS A 49 7.15 20.45 -10.44
C HIS A 49 5.94 21.19 -9.81
N ARG A 50 6.17 22.10 -8.87
CA ARG A 50 5.18 22.83 -8.02
C ARG A 50 4.91 22.27 -6.60
N GLY A 51 5.72 21.34 -6.10
CA GLY A 51 5.74 21.03 -4.66
C GLY A 51 4.58 20.19 -4.13
N LEU A 52 3.66 19.75 -4.98
CA LEU A 52 2.65 18.76 -4.62
C LEU A 52 3.26 17.35 -4.61
N PRO A 53 2.94 16.50 -3.61
CA PRO A 53 3.36 15.11 -3.63
C PRO A 53 2.71 14.40 -4.81
N ALA A 54 3.51 13.69 -5.63
CA ALA A 54 2.93 12.81 -6.64
C ALA A 54 2.13 11.69 -5.98
N LYS A 55 1.19 11.09 -6.74
CA LYS A 55 0.43 9.93 -6.26
C LYS A 55 1.38 8.81 -5.81
N THR A 56 2.50 8.61 -6.50
CA THR A 56 3.56 7.64 -6.15
C THR A 56 4.11 7.87 -4.74
N ALA A 57 4.42 9.12 -4.38
CA ALA A 57 4.90 9.46 -3.02
C ALA A 57 3.84 9.21 -1.94
N LEU A 58 2.56 9.46 -2.25
CA LEU A 58 1.45 9.17 -1.35
C LEU A 58 1.23 7.67 -1.16
N VAL A 59 1.38 6.87 -2.23
CA VAL A 59 1.31 5.40 -2.16
C VAL A 59 2.43 4.85 -1.27
N LEU A 60 3.68 5.29 -1.48
CA LEU A 60 4.81 4.89 -0.62
C LEU A 60 4.52 5.24 0.85
N THR A 61 4.06 6.46 1.11
CA THR A 61 3.76 6.92 2.47
C THR A 61 2.65 6.09 3.10
N ALA A 62 1.57 5.78 2.36
CA ALA A 62 0.46 4.99 2.85
C ALA A 62 0.90 3.58 3.26
N ILE A 63 1.71 2.91 2.42
CA ILE A 63 2.20 1.56 2.67
C ILE A 63 3.23 1.54 3.81
N ALA A 64 4.17 2.49 3.82
CA ALA A 64 5.22 2.54 4.85
C ALA A 64 4.66 2.82 6.25
N LYS A 65 3.57 3.58 6.36
CA LYS A 65 2.91 3.88 7.64
C LYS A 65 1.93 2.81 8.10
N ASN A 66 1.37 2.03 7.17
CA ASN A 66 0.32 1.06 7.45
C ASN A 66 0.69 -0.30 6.82
N PRO A 67 1.53 -1.13 7.48
CA PRO A 67 1.84 -2.46 7.00
C PRO A 67 0.55 -3.30 6.83
N GLY A 68 0.37 -3.87 5.65
CA GLY A 68 -0.81 -4.67 5.32
C GLY A 68 -2.03 -3.86 4.89
N ILE A 69 -1.86 -2.57 4.59
CA ILE A 69 -2.93 -1.72 4.04
C ILE A 69 -3.46 -2.30 2.72
N LYS A 70 -4.78 -2.19 2.52
CA LYS A 70 -5.45 -2.74 1.34
C LYS A 70 -5.38 -1.79 0.15
N THR A 71 -5.46 -2.33 -1.08
CA THR A 71 -5.44 -1.52 -2.30
C THR A 71 -6.49 -0.40 -2.27
N ASN A 72 -7.75 -0.67 -1.89
CA ASN A 72 -8.81 0.34 -1.83
C ASN A 72 -8.51 1.49 -0.84
N GLU A 73 -7.92 1.18 0.30
CA GLU A 73 -7.49 2.16 1.30
C GLU A 73 -6.34 3.03 0.75
N ILE A 74 -5.36 2.41 0.08
CA ILE A 74 -4.30 3.14 -0.63
C ILE A 74 -4.90 4.08 -1.68
N ARG A 75 -5.88 3.63 -2.47
CA ARG A 75 -6.52 4.45 -3.50
C ARG A 75 -7.11 5.73 -2.89
N SER A 76 -7.80 5.60 -1.76
CA SER A 76 -8.39 6.72 -1.02
C SER A 76 -7.31 7.68 -0.49
N LEU A 77 -6.24 7.17 0.14
CA LEU A 77 -5.16 7.99 0.69
C LEU A 77 -4.29 8.66 -0.38
N ALA A 78 -4.19 8.06 -1.57
CA ALA A 78 -3.34 8.52 -2.67
C ALA A 78 -4.10 9.35 -3.73
N ARG A 79 -5.09 10.15 -3.31
CA ARG A 79 -5.90 11.03 -4.18
C ARG A 79 -6.55 10.27 -5.34
N ASP A 80 -7.33 9.24 -5.01
CA ASP A 80 -8.03 8.37 -5.96
C ASP A 80 -7.07 7.84 -7.02
N CYS A 81 -6.06 7.10 -6.56
CA CYS A 81 -5.16 6.39 -7.45
C CYS A 81 -5.92 5.25 -8.17
N SER A 82 -5.93 5.23 -9.50
CA SER A 82 -6.60 4.16 -10.24
C SER A 82 -5.77 2.87 -10.28
N ASN A 83 -4.43 2.98 -10.38
CA ASN A 83 -3.53 1.86 -10.58
C ASN A 83 -2.39 1.84 -9.56
N VAL A 84 -2.66 1.28 -8.37
CA VAL A 84 -1.67 1.10 -7.30
C VAL A 84 -0.52 0.17 -7.72
N PRO A 85 -0.75 -1.00 -8.36
CA PRO A 85 0.33 -1.90 -8.76
C PRO A 85 1.40 -1.22 -9.63
N SER A 86 1.01 -0.45 -10.65
CA SER A 86 1.98 0.24 -11.50
C SER A 86 2.82 1.27 -10.74
N LEU A 87 2.23 1.97 -9.78
CA LEU A 87 2.98 2.92 -8.95
C LEU A 87 3.93 2.20 -7.99
N VAL A 88 3.55 1.02 -7.50
CA VAL A 88 4.43 0.18 -6.68
C VAL A 88 5.64 -0.31 -7.48
N ASP A 89 5.47 -0.69 -8.75
CA ASP A 89 6.60 -1.04 -9.63
C ASP A 89 7.59 0.12 -9.76
N ASP A 90 7.09 1.33 -9.95
CA ASP A 90 7.92 2.54 -10.03
C ASP A 90 8.59 2.89 -8.71
N ILE A 91 7.93 2.61 -7.57
CA ILE A 91 8.53 2.74 -6.24
C ILE A 91 9.69 1.76 -6.08
N ASN A 92 9.44 0.48 -6.35
CA ASN A 92 10.43 -0.59 -6.19
C ASN A 92 11.70 -0.33 -7.00
N LYS A 93 11.60 0.19 -8.23
CA LYS A 93 12.76 0.60 -9.04
C LYS A 93 13.69 1.58 -8.32
N LYS A 94 13.19 2.42 -7.41
CA LYS A 94 13.99 3.42 -6.68
C LYS A 94 14.40 2.99 -5.28
N ILE A 95 13.64 2.12 -4.61
CA ILE A 95 13.91 1.74 -3.21
C ILE A 95 14.64 0.40 -3.07
N MET A 96 14.66 -0.46 -4.09
CA MET A 96 15.38 -1.75 -4.03
C MET A 96 16.89 -1.57 -3.83
N ASN A 97 17.49 -0.52 -4.40
CA ASN A 97 18.90 -0.17 -4.15
C ASN A 97 19.16 0.35 -2.71
N LYS A 98 18.10 0.55 -1.91
CA LYS A 98 18.16 0.88 -0.48
C LYS A 98 17.91 -0.33 0.41
N GLY A 99 17.83 -1.53 -0.17
CA GLY A 99 17.51 -2.75 0.56
C GLY A 99 16.05 -2.80 1.02
N LEU A 100 15.15 -2.18 0.26
CA LEU A 100 13.72 -2.13 0.56
C LEU A 100 12.89 -2.59 -0.64
N MET A 101 11.78 -3.25 -0.37
CA MET A 101 10.86 -3.67 -1.41
C MET A 101 9.42 -3.57 -0.90
N ILE A 102 8.50 -3.15 -1.75
CA ILE A 102 7.07 -3.29 -1.51
C ILE A 102 6.61 -4.59 -2.15
N ILE A 103 5.93 -5.42 -1.36
CA ILE A 103 5.37 -6.69 -1.79
C ILE A 103 3.85 -6.69 -1.67
N ARG A 104 3.22 -7.39 -2.61
CA ARG A 104 1.78 -7.62 -2.66
C ARG A 104 1.47 -8.98 -2.07
N GLN A 105 0.44 -9.05 -1.24
CA GLN A 105 -0.11 -10.31 -0.77
C GLN A 105 -1.59 -10.42 -1.13
N GLU A 106 -1.98 -11.59 -1.63
CA GLU A 106 -3.36 -11.89 -1.97
C GLU A 106 -4.21 -12.03 -0.70
N PRO A 107 -5.48 -11.61 -0.74
CA PRO A 107 -6.36 -11.73 0.40
C PRO A 107 -6.69 -13.21 0.66
N VAL A 108 -6.79 -13.61 1.92
CA VAL A 108 -7.06 -15.01 2.30
C VAL A 108 -8.56 -15.17 2.59
N GLY A 109 -9.17 -16.21 2.02
CA GLY A 109 -10.56 -16.59 2.32
C GLY A 109 -11.64 -15.75 1.64
N VAL A 110 -11.29 -14.90 0.69
CA VAL A 110 -12.22 -14.13 -0.15
C VAL A 110 -11.87 -14.30 -1.62
N ALA A 111 -12.85 -14.06 -2.51
CA ALA A 111 -12.59 -14.08 -3.94
C ALA A 111 -11.47 -13.06 -4.28
N PRO A 112 -10.51 -13.42 -5.15
CA PRO A 112 -9.39 -12.55 -5.51
C PRO A 112 -9.92 -11.35 -6.30
N ASN A 113 -10.24 -10.27 -5.58
CA ASN A 113 -10.56 -8.97 -6.16
C ASN A 113 -9.40 -8.02 -5.86
N GLU A 114 -8.96 -7.33 -6.91
CA GLU A 114 -7.78 -6.48 -6.89
C GLU A 114 -7.78 -5.41 -5.80
N SER A 115 -8.97 -5.01 -5.36
CA SER A 115 -9.19 -3.99 -4.35
C SER A 115 -8.82 -4.43 -2.94
N PHE A 116 -8.67 -5.73 -2.67
CA PHE A 116 -8.39 -6.27 -1.33
C PHE A 116 -6.97 -6.82 -1.16
N HIS A 117 -6.07 -6.66 -2.14
CA HIS A 117 -4.67 -7.02 -1.94
C HIS A 117 -4.06 -6.22 -0.79
N HIS A 118 -3.27 -6.89 0.02
CA HIS A 118 -2.52 -6.30 1.12
C HIS A 118 -1.12 -5.93 0.65
N TRP A 119 -0.62 -4.78 1.09
CA TRP A 119 0.69 -4.27 0.69
C TRP A 119 1.58 -4.06 1.90
N TYR A 120 2.83 -4.49 1.78
CA TYR A 120 3.82 -4.43 2.85
C TYR A 120 5.12 -3.83 2.33
N LEU A 121 5.75 -3.00 3.15
CA LEU A 121 7.15 -2.62 2.95
C LEU A 121 8.03 -3.59 3.74
N VAL A 122 8.98 -4.24 3.06
CA VAL A 122 9.90 -5.21 3.64
C VAL A 122 11.35 -4.83 3.39
N GLN A 123 12.25 -5.36 4.20
CA GLN A 123 13.67 -5.33 3.90
C GLN A 123 13.96 -6.40 2.85
N ALA A 124 14.64 -6.01 1.77
CA ALA A 124 15.07 -6.89 0.71
C ALA A 124 16.61 -6.86 0.62
N PRO A 125 17.25 -7.96 0.20
CA PRO A 125 18.68 -7.93 -0.14
C PRO A 125 18.95 -6.79 -1.14
N ILE A 126 20.02 -6.04 -0.94
CA ILE A 126 20.41 -4.97 -1.86
C ILE A 126 20.70 -5.62 -3.22
N GLN A 127 19.88 -5.30 -4.21
CA GLN A 127 20.08 -5.69 -5.59
C GLN A 127 20.54 -4.47 -6.38
N ASP A 128 21.70 -4.58 -7.04
CA ASP A 128 22.15 -3.58 -8.01
C ASP A 128 21.29 -3.70 -9.27
N VAL A 129 20.25 -2.87 -9.34
CA VAL A 129 19.41 -2.75 -10.53
C VAL A 129 20.05 -1.72 -11.46
N PRO A 130 20.43 -2.09 -12.70
CA PRO A 130 20.99 -1.13 -13.64
C PRO A 130 19.93 -0.07 -13.97
N VAL A 131 20.23 1.19 -13.64
CA VAL A 131 19.39 2.34 -13.98
C VAL A 131 19.78 2.81 -15.37
N SER A 132 19.04 2.39 -16.40
CA SER A 132 19.12 3.02 -17.72
C SER A 132 18.54 4.42 -17.61
N MET A 133 19.40 5.44 -17.50
CA MET A 133 18.93 6.83 -17.53
C MET A 133 18.30 7.08 -18.91
N SER A 134 17.03 7.51 -18.91
CA SER A 134 16.44 8.09 -20.10
C SER A 134 17.25 9.33 -20.45
N VAL A 135 17.53 9.55 -21.73
CA VAL A 135 18.42 10.61 -22.26
C VAL A 135 18.02 12.04 -21.84
N ASN A 136 16.83 12.20 -21.25
CA ASN A 136 16.25 13.48 -20.83
C ASN A 136 16.23 13.74 -19.30
N ASP A 137 16.81 12.88 -18.45
CA ASP A 137 16.95 13.24 -17.04
C ASP A 137 18.11 14.24 -16.85
N PRO A 138 17.89 15.43 -16.28
CA PRO A 138 18.96 16.38 -16.03
C PRO A 138 19.96 15.79 -15.05
N VAL A 139 21.22 15.74 -15.47
CA VAL A 139 22.36 15.39 -14.63
C VAL A 139 22.49 16.47 -13.55
N MET A 140 22.41 16.07 -12.27
CA MET A 140 22.84 16.90 -11.14
C MET A 140 24.34 16.75 -10.92
#